data_AF-A0A661MMB1-F1
#
_entry.id   AF-A0A661MMB1-F1
#
_cell.length_a   1.000
_cell.length_b   1.000
_cell.length_c   1.000
_cell.angle_alpha   90.00
_cell.angle_beta   90.00
_cell.angle_gamma   90.00
#
_symmetry.space_group_name_H-M   'P 1'
#
loop_
_entity.id
_entity.type
_entity.pdbx_description
1 polymer ?
#
loop_
_entity_poly.entity_id
_entity_poly.type
_entity_poly.pdbx_seq_one_letter_code
_entity_poly.pdbx_strand_id
1 'polypeptide(L)' 'MPSFVMVEKCDGCKGQDKTACMYICPNDLMVLDMEKMKAY' A
#
# COMPACT_ATOMS: atom_id res chain seq x y z
N MET A 1 12.07 11.27 1.73
CA MET A 1 11.48 10.93 3.05
C MET A 1 10.86 9.55 2.89
N PRO A 2 11.41 8.49 3.50
CA PRO A 2 10.87 7.16 3.34
C PRO A 2 9.45 7.10 3.93
N SER A 3 8.48 6.73 3.11
CA SER A 3 7.14 6.35 3.56
C SER A 3 7.24 5.01 4.29
N PHE A 4 6.53 4.88 5.42
CA PHE A 4 6.41 3.61 6.12
C PHE A 4 4.93 3.28 6.24
N VAL A 5 4.57 2.03 6.01
CA VAL A 5 3.19 1.57 6.14
C VAL A 5 2.93 1.09 7.55
N MET A 6 1.89 1.66 8.18
CA MET A 6 1.40 1.17 9.46
C MET A 6 0.61 -0.13 9.25
N VAL A 7 1.32 -1.25 9.44
CA VAL A 7 0.85 -2.63 9.22
C VAL A 7 -0.44 -2.97 9.99
N GLU A 8 -0.73 -2.29 11.09
CA GLU A 8 -1.97 -2.47 11.89
C GLU A 8 -3.18 -1.76 11.28
N LYS A 9 -2.96 -0.69 10.50
CA LYS A 9 -4.00 0.12 9.86
C LYS A 9 -4.04 -0.07 8.35
N CYS A 10 -3.24 -0.99 7.81
CA CYS A 10 -3.20 -1.25 6.38
C CYS A 10 -4.09 -2.44 6.07
N ASP A 11 -5.22 -2.14 5.45
CA ASP A 11 -6.25 -3.06 4.98
C ASP A 11 -6.09 -3.39 3.48
N GLY A 12 -4.94 -3.05 2.90
CA GLY A 12 -4.57 -3.38 1.52
C GLY A 12 -5.51 -2.80 0.47
N CYS A 13 -6.24 -1.73 0.80
CA CYS A 13 -7.27 -1.14 -0.04
C CYS A 13 -8.30 -2.16 -0.59
N LYS A 14 -8.68 -3.18 0.21
CA LYS A 14 -9.63 -4.25 -0.18
C LYS A 14 -10.99 -3.77 -0.70
N GLY A 15 -11.39 -2.53 -0.42
CA GLY A 15 -12.67 -1.94 -0.82
C GLY A 15 -12.59 -0.90 -1.95
N GLN A 16 -11.41 -0.68 -2.54
CA GLN A 16 -11.25 0.24 -3.66
C GLN A 16 -10.74 -0.51 -4.90
N ASP A 17 -11.07 0.01 -6.09
CA ASP A 17 -10.60 -0.56 -7.36
C ASP A 17 -9.08 -0.50 -7.53
N LYS A 18 -8.39 0.35 -6.75
CA LYS A 18 -6.96 0.59 -6.86
C LYS A 18 -6.32 0.73 -5.48
N THR A 19 -5.12 0.20 -5.32
CA THR A 19 -4.29 0.41 -4.13
C THR A 19 -3.83 1.86 -4.11
N ALA A 20 -4.42 2.67 -3.23
CA ALA A 20 -4.16 4.11 -3.17
C ALA A 20 -2.66 4.42 -2.99
N CYS A 21 -1.97 3.66 -2.13
CA CYS A 21 -0.55 3.82 -1.84
C CYS A 21 0.33 3.62 -3.09
N MET A 22 -0.01 2.62 -3.90
CA MET A 22 0.71 2.30 -5.14
C MET A 22 0.38 3.35 -6.22
N TYR A 23 -0.89 3.72 -6.35
CA TYR A 23 -1.34 4.67 -7.38
C TYR A 23 -0.80 6.09 -7.17
N ILE A 24 -0.69 6.54 -5.92
CA ILE A 24 -0.23 7.91 -5.62
C ILE A 24 1.29 8.04 -5.61
N CYS A 25 2.04 6.94 -5.53
CA CYS A 25 3.49 7.01 -5.38
C CYS A 25 4.16 7.36 -6.72
N PRO A 26 4.73 8.56 -6.91
CA PRO A 26 5.33 8.96 -8.18
C PRO A 26 6.62 8.20 -8.51
N ASN A 27 7.19 7.49 -7.54
CA ASN A 27 8.41 6.70 -7.67
C ASN A 27 8.17 5.18 -7.60
N ASP A 28 6.92 4.72 -7.63
CA ASP A 28 6.56 3.29 -7.60
C ASP A 28 7.19 2.50 -6.42
N LEU A 29 7.46 3.18 -5.29
CA LEU A 29 8.12 2.59 -4.13
C LEU A 29 7.19 1.74 -3.27
N MET A 30 5.88 1.97 -3.38
CA MET A 30 4.86 1.38 -2.53
C MET A 30 4.23 0.18 -3.23
N VAL A 31 4.46 -1.02 -2.70
CA VAL A 31 3.97 -2.27 -3.31
C VAL A 31 3.04 -2.99 -2.36
N LEU A 32 1.94 -3.53 -2.88
CA LEU A 32 1.03 -4.36 -2.10
C LEU A 32 1.56 -5.80 -2.03
N ASP A 33 1.87 -6.27 -0.83
CA ASP A 33 2.07 -7.69 -0.56
C ASP A 33 0.71 -8.40 -0.56
N MET A 34 0.46 -9.24 -1.57
CA MET A 34 -0.79 -10.01 -1.70
C MET A 34 -0.90 -11.15 -0.70
N GLU A 35 0.21 -11.64 -0.12
CA GLU A 35 0.16 -12.70 0.89
C GLU A 35 -0.32 -12.15 2.23
N LYS A 36 0.13 -10.94 2.58
CA LYS A 36 -0.22 -10.27 3.84
C LYS A 36 -1.38 -9.29 3.69
N MET A 37 -1.75 -8.94 2.46
CA MET A 37 -2.67 -7.84 2.11
C MET A 37 -2.23 -6.51 2.71
N LYS A 38 -0.92 -6.25 2.72
CA LYS A 38 -0.33 -5.04 3.32
C LYS A 38 0.65 -4.40 2.37
N ALA A 39 0.59 -3.07 2.27
CA ALA A 39 1.58 -2.34 1.49
C ALA A 39 2.90 -2.21 2.29
N TYR A 40 4.02 -2.07 1.59
CA TYR A 40 5.31 -1.66 2.16
C TYR A 40 5.96 -0.60 1.28
#